data_AF-A0A368F8G1-F1
#
_entry.id   AF-A0A368F8G1-F1
#
_cell.length_a   1.000
_cell.length_b   1.000
_cell.length_c   1.000
_cell.angle_alpha   90.00
_cell.angle_beta   90.00
_cell.angle_gamma   90.00
#
_symmetry.space_group_name_H-M   'P 1'
#
loop_
_entity.id
_entity.type
_entity.pdbx_description
1 polymer ?
#
loop_
_entity_poly.entity_id
_entity_poly.type
_entity_poly.pdbx_seq_one_letter_code
_entity_poly.pdbx_strand_id
1 'polypeptide(L)' 'MASFERSSDERGIDILAGTIITVLGAVGSLINITVIVLIIRSTQFHNAFGYICTSQLVADIFELLINIFWTGPSTFL' A
#
# COMPACT_ATOMS: atom_id res chain seq x y z
N MET A 1 11.89 3.47 35.86
CA MET A 1 12.35 2.35 35.00
C MET A 1 11.21 1.84 34.13
N ALA A 2 10.09 1.38 34.70
CA ALA A 2 8.93 0.92 33.90
C ALA A 2 8.36 1.92 32.87
N SER A 3 8.40 3.23 33.15
CA SER A 3 7.97 4.27 32.19
C SER A 3 8.92 4.45 31.01
N PHE A 4 10.21 4.16 31.18
CA PHE A 4 11.24 4.27 30.14
C PHE A 4 11.27 3.05 29.21
N GLU A 5 10.99 1.87 29.76
CA GLU A 5 10.83 0.64 28.97
C GLU A 5 9.58 0.72 28.09
N ARG A 6 8.46 1.24 28.62
CA ARG A 6 7.23 1.43 27.87
C ARG A 6 7.40 2.37 26.67
N SER A 7 8.09 3.49 26.85
CA SER A 7 8.34 4.44 25.74
C SER A 7 9.27 3.86 24.66
N SER A 8 10.14 2.92 25.02
CA SER A 8 11.03 2.26 24.07
C SER A 8 10.30 1.20 23.24
N ASP A 9 9.34 0.50 23.86
CA ASP A 9 8.47 -0.48 23.21
C ASP A 9 7.51 0.18 22.21
N GLU A 10 6.85 1.27 22.61
CA GLU A 10 5.95 2.06 21.74
C GLU A 10 6.68 2.54 20.47
N ARG A 11 7.88 3.10 20.63
CA ARG A 11 8.70 3.53 19.49
C ARG A 11 9.11 2.37 18.57
N GLY A 12 9.37 1.18 19.13
CA GLY A 12 9.68 -0.01 18.35
C GLY A 12 8.48 -0.45 17.49
N ILE A 13 7.27 -0.38 18.06
CA ILE A 13 6.02 -0.69 17.37
C ILE A 13 5.76 0.32 16.24
N ASP A 14 5.96 1.62 16.49
CA ASP A 14 5.76 2.68 15.51
C ASP A 14 6.70 2.51 14.30
N ILE A 15 7.98 2.22 14.56
CA ILE A 15 8.96 1.93 13.49
C ILE A 15 8.56 0.69 12.69
N LEU A 16 8.13 -0.37 13.37
CA LEU A 16 7.69 -1.59 12.70
C LEU A 16 6.45 -1.33 11.84
N ALA A 17 5.46 -0.62 12.37
CA ALA A 17 4.22 -0.29 11.69
C ALA A 17 4.48 0.57 10.44
N GLY A 18 5.25 1.66 10.56
CA GLY A 18 5.63 2.49 9.42
C GLY A 18 6.36 1.69 8.34
N THR A 19 7.25 0.79 8.74
CA THR A 19 8.00 -0.07 7.81
C THR A 19 7.06 -1.01 7.06
N ILE A 20 6.13 -1.67 7.76
CA ILE A 20 5.15 -2.58 7.17
C ILE A 20 4.23 -1.82 6.19
N ILE A 21 3.73 -0.66 6.59
CA ILE A 21 2.84 0.18 5.76
C ILE A 21 3.54 0.57 4.46
N THR A 22 4.78 1.05 4.53
CA THR A 22 5.54 1.44 3.33
C THR A 22 5.86 0.25 2.42
N VAL A 23 6.28 -0.89 3.00
CA VAL A 23 6.62 -2.09 2.21
C VAL A 23 5.38 -2.67 1.52
N LEU A 24 4.28 -2.82 2.25
CA LEU A 24 3.02 -3.29 1.67
C LEU A 24 2.46 -2.32 0.63
N GLY A 25 2.60 -1.01 0.87
CA GLY A 25 2.29 0.03 -0.11
C GLY A 25 3.04 -0.19 -1.43
N ALA A 26 4.35 -0.39 -1.37
CA ALA A 26 5.18 -0.59 -2.56
C ALA A 26 4.85 -1.91 -3.29
N VAL A 27 4.75 -3.02 -2.55
CA VAL A 27 4.44 -4.33 -3.13
C VAL A 27 3.04 -4.35 -3.73
N GLY A 28 2.04 -3.83 -3.02
CA GLY A 28 0.67 -3.73 -3.51
C GLY A 28 0.57 -2.88 -4.78
N SER A 29 1.32 -1.78 -4.87
CA SER A 29 1.33 -0.92 -6.05
C SER A 29 1.86 -1.68 -7.28
N LEU A 30 2.95 -2.43 -7.11
CA LEU A 30 3.51 -3.26 -8.18
C LEU A 30 2.53 -4.34 -8.65
N ILE A 31 1.84 -5.00 -7.71
CA ILE A 31 0.83 -6.00 -8.01
C ILE A 31 -0.32 -5.36 -8.81
N ASN A 32 -0.87 -4.24 -8.34
CA ASN A 32 -1.98 -3.56 -9.00
C ASN A 32 -1.61 -3.11 -10.43
N ILE A 33 -0.42 -2.52 -10.62
CA ILE A 33 0.09 -2.16 -11.96
C ILE A 33 0.19 -3.40 -12.85
N THR A 34 0.72 -4.51 -12.32
CA THR A 34 0.86 -5.76 -13.08
C THR A 34 -0.50 -6.29 -13.51
N VAL A 35 -1.49 -6.29 -12.62
CA VAL A 35 -2.86 -6.75 -12.92
C VAL A 35 -3.51 -5.85 -13.97
N ILE A 36 -3.35 -4.52 -13.89
CA ILE A 36 -3.84 -3.58 -14.91
C ILE A 36 -3.24 -3.94 -16.29
N VAL A 37 -1.93 -4.16 -16.37
CA VAL A 37 -1.26 -4.54 -17.63
C VAL A 37 -1.84 -5.84 -18.18
N LEU A 38 -2.08 -6.85 -17.34
CA LEU A 38 -2.67 -8.12 -17.76
C LEU A 38 -4.11 -7.95 -18.25
N ILE A 39 -4.92 -7.15 -17.57
CA ILE A 39 -6.31 -6.84 -17.97
C ILE A 39 -6.33 -6.15 -19.34
N ILE A 40 -5.49 -5.13 -19.54
CA ILE A 40 -5.44 -4.39 -20.81
C ILE A 40 -5.00 -5.31 -21.96
N ARG A 41 -4.07 -6.24 -21.71
CA ARG A 41 -3.55 -7.15 -22.75
C ARG A 41 -4.47 -8.33 -23.07
N SER A 42 -5.34 -8.72 -22.15
CA SER A 42 -6.23 -9.87 -22.34
C SER A 42 -7.57 -9.44 -22.90
N THR A 43 -7.86 -9.85 -24.14
CA THR A 43 -9.10 -9.52 -24.87
C THR A 43 -10.36 -10.01 -24.17
N GLN A 44 -10.24 -11.02 -23.29
CA GLN A 44 -11.35 -11.52 -22.48
C GLN A 44 -11.88 -10.47 -21.49
N PHE A 45 -11.07 -9.47 -21.12
CA PHE A 45 -11.43 -8.41 -20.19
C PHE A 45 -11.79 -7.08 -20.88
N HIS A 46 -11.92 -7.04 -22.21
CA HIS A 46 -12.39 -5.85 -22.95
C HIS A 46 -13.92 -5.71 -22.88
N ASN A 47 -14.44 -5.73 -21.66
CA ASN A 47 -15.85 -5.62 -21.33
C ASN A 47 -16.02 -4.70 -20.12
N ALA A 48 -17.27 -4.38 -19.77
CA ALA A 48 -17.58 -3.48 -18.67
C ALA A 48 -16.92 -3.90 -17.34
N PHE A 49 -16.84 -5.21 -17.07
CA PHE A 49 -16.21 -5.73 -15.86
C PHE A 49 -14.71 -5.43 -15.80
N GLY A 50 -13.97 -5.66 -16.90
CA GLY A 50 -12.53 -5.36 -16.95
C GLY A 50 -12.21 -3.88 -16.79
N TYR A 51 -13.04 -2.99 -17.34
CA TYR A 51 -12.90 -1.54 -17.12
C TYR A 51 -13.17 -1.12 -15.68
N ILE A 52 -14.21 -1.67 -15.05
CA ILE A 52 -14.50 -1.42 -13.63
C ILE A 52 -13.34 -1.92 -12.75
N CYS A 53 -12.85 -3.14 -13.00
CA CYS A 53 -11.71 -3.69 -12.29
C CYS A 53 -10.45 -2.81 -12.44
N THR A 54 -10.18 -2.34 -13.66
CA THR A 54 -9.07 -1.40 -13.91
C THR A 54 -9.22 -0.11 -13.11
N SER A 55 -10.41 0.49 -13.04
CA SER A 55 -10.62 1.71 -12.25
C SER A 55 -10.38 1.51 -10.76
N GLN A 56 -10.77 0.36 -10.21
CA GLN A 56 -10.51 0.04 -8.81
C GLN A 56 -9.02 -0.17 -8.55
N LEU A 57 -8.33 -0.91 -9.41
CA LEU A 57 -6.87 -1.09 -9.31
C LEU A 57 -6.12 0.25 -9.40
N VAL A 58 -6.59 1.18 -10.22
CA VAL A 58 -6.04 2.54 -10.30
C VAL A 58 -6.28 3.30 -9.00
N ALA A 59 -7.47 3.23 -8.42
CA ALA A 59 -7.77 3.84 -7.12
C ALA A 59 -6.89 3.25 -6.00
N ASP A 60 -6.71 1.92 -5.98
CA ASP A 60 -5.84 1.24 -5.02
C ASP A 60 -4.39 1.72 -5.14
N ILE A 61 -3.87 1.95 -6.36
CA ILE A 61 -2.52 2.52 -6.53
C ILE A 61 -2.42 3.89 -5.86
N PHE A 62 -3.41 4.77 -6.03
CA PHE A 62 -3.38 6.09 -5.38
C PHE A 62 -3.41 5.99 -3.85
N GLU A 63 -4.23 5.10 -3.30
CA GLU A 63 -4.26 4.85 -1.86
C GLU A 63 -2.92 4.31 -1.35
N LEU A 64 -2.31 3.37 -2.06
CA LEU A 64 -1.01 2.82 -1.69
C LEU A 64 0.12 3.85 -1.81
N LEU A 65 0.05 4.78 -2.76
CA LEU A 65 0.98 5.90 -2.84
C LEU A 65 0.87 6.82 -1.61
N ILE A 66 -0.35 7.07 -1.11
CA ILE A 66 -0.54 7.81 0.15
C ILE A 66 0.10 7.03 1.31
N ASN A 67 -0.05 5.71 1.34
CA ASN A 67 0.58 4.89 2.36
C ASN A 67 2.11 4.93 2.32
N ILE A 68 2.71 4.94 1.13
CA ILE A 68 4.16 5.02 0.94
C ILE A 68 4.70 6.40 1.33
N PHE A 69 4.07 7.48 0.85
CA PHE A 69 4.63 8.83 0.96
C PHE A 69 4.15 9.62 2.17
N TRP A 70 3.05 9.22 2.80
CA TRP A 70 2.46 9.94 3.93
C TRP A 70 2.29 9.03 5.14
N THR A 71 1.43 8.01 5.06
CA THR A 71 1.04 7.20 6.24
C THR A 71 2.25 6.52 6.89
N GLY A 72 3.06 5.79 6.12
CA GLY A 72 4.27 5.13 6.64
C GLY A 72 5.25 6.13 7.26
N PRO A 73 5.68 7.18 6.53
CA PRO A 73 6.54 8.23 7.07
C PRO A 73 6.01 8.91 8.34
N SER A 74 4.70 9.18 8.39
CA SER A 74 4.05 9.79 9.56
C SER A 74 4.00 8.87 10.77
N THR A 75 4.18 7.56 10.57
CA THR A 75 4.25 6.57 11.65
C THR A 75 5.66 6.47 12.23
N PHE A 76 6.70 6.96 11.53
CA PHE A 76 8.07 6.97 12.05
C PHE A 76 8.38 8.14 12.99
N LEU A 77 7.53 9.18 12.99
CA LEU A 77 7.72 10.46 13.67
C LEU A 77 6.80 10.58 14.88
#